data_AF-A0A5B0FC11-F1
#
_entry.id   AF-A0A5B0FC11-F1
#
_cell.length_a   1.000
_cell.length_b   1.000
_cell.length_c   1.000
_cell.angle_alpha   90.00
_cell.angle_beta   90.00
_cell.angle_gamma   90.00
#
_symmetry.space_group_name_H-M   'P 1'
#
loop_
_entity.id
_entity.type
_entity.pdbx_description
1 polymer ?
#
loop_
_entity_poly.entity_id
_entity_poly.type
_entity_poly.pdbx_seq_one_letter_code
_entity_poly.pdbx_strand_id
1 'polypeptide(L)'
;MPYRPNPRRPLPIRLNVLQLTGSIALGLWLGFLAIALTCWLASRFIFPEQLAPVAQAVQQLAQPPVVQQPVPDIPPQSPLFEQYKENLRKNEQQQFLDQARTNNRNLSNPKCQFWLQQDQTAPNEKSRANVQQFCD
;
A
#
# COMPACT_ATOMS: atom_id res chain seq x y z
N MET A 1 -23.02 -64.56 -15.91
CA MET A 1 -24.04 -63.52 -15.65
C MET A 1 -23.74 -62.34 -16.56
N PRO A 2 -24.65 -61.90 -17.44
CA PRO A 2 -24.35 -60.80 -18.35
C PRO A 2 -24.42 -59.47 -17.60
N TYR A 3 -23.36 -58.67 -17.69
CA TYR A 3 -23.27 -57.34 -17.12
C TYR A 3 -24.21 -56.38 -17.87
N ARG A 4 -25.19 -55.80 -17.15
CA ARG A 4 -26.06 -54.74 -17.66
C ARG A 4 -25.45 -53.38 -17.30
N PRO A 5 -25.07 -52.53 -18.26
CA PRO A 5 -24.68 -51.17 -17.96
C PRO A 5 -25.90 -50.36 -17.50
N ASN A 6 -25.75 -49.64 -16.38
CA ASN A 6 -26.77 -48.78 -15.81
C ASN A 6 -26.93 -47.51 -16.67
N PRO A 7 -28.11 -47.17 -17.19
CA PRO A 7 -28.30 -45.95 -17.97
C PRO A 7 -28.16 -44.72 -17.05
N ARG A 8 -27.06 -43.97 -17.20
CA ARG A 8 -26.92 -42.65 -16.59
C ARG A 8 -27.97 -41.74 -17.23
N ARG A 9 -29.02 -41.38 -16.48
CA ARG A 9 -29.97 -40.35 -16.88
C ARG A 9 -29.23 -39.00 -16.92
N PRO A 10 -29.08 -38.34 -18.08
CA PRO A 10 -28.68 -36.94 -18.08
C PRO A 10 -29.85 -36.15 -17.50
N LEU A 11 -29.64 -35.48 -16.35
CA LEU A 11 -30.58 -34.48 -15.85
C LEU A 11 -30.58 -33.33 -16.87
N PRO A 12 -31.68 -33.09 -17.60
CA PRO A 12 -31.76 -31.94 -18.48
C PRO A 12 -31.98 -30.72 -17.59
N ILE A 13 -30.88 -30.20 -17.04
CA ILE A 13 -30.88 -28.92 -16.35
C ILE A 13 -31.08 -27.85 -17.43
N ARG A 14 -32.35 -27.62 -17.81
CA ARG A 14 -32.81 -26.53 -18.66
C ARG A 14 -32.77 -25.24 -17.82
N LEU A 15 -31.60 -24.86 -17.31
CA LEU A 15 -31.44 -23.56 -16.68
C LEU A 15 -31.54 -22.53 -17.79
N ASN A 16 -32.63 -21.79 -17.76
CA ASN A 16 -32.91 -20.73 -18.73
C ASN A 16 -31.78 -19.69 -18.59
N VAL A 17 -31.05 -19.41 -19.66
CA VAL A 17 -29.89 -18.48 -19.64
C VAL A 17 -30.29 -17.11 -19.07
N LEU A 18 -31.56 -16.71 -19.27
CA LEU A 18 -32.16 -15.52 -18.69
C LEU A 18 -32.23 -15.55 -17.16
N GLN A 19 -32.52 -16.71 -16.57
CA GLN A 19 -32.59 -16.88 -15.11
C GLN A 19 -31.19 -16.89 -14.48
N LEU A 20 -30.21 -17.49 -15.16
CA LEU A 20 -28.82 -17.49 -14.71
C LEU A 20 -28.22 -16.08 -14.73
N THR A 21 -28.46 -15.33 -15.80
CA THR A 21 -28.00 -13.93 -15.90
C THR A 21 -28.72 -13.04 -14.89
N GLY A 22 -30.03 -13.23 -14.71
CA GLY A 22 -30.81 -12.53 -13.70
C GLY A 22 -30.31 -12.78 -12.27
N SER A 23 -29.96 -14.01 -11.92
CA SER A 23 -29.45 -14.33 -10.57
C SER A 23 -28.06 -13.75 -10.33
N ILE A 24 -27.18 -13.76 -11.33
CA ILE A 24 -25.85 -13.13 -11.23
C ILE A 24 -25.98 -11.62 -11.10
N ALA A 25 -26.82 -10.98 -11.93
CA ALA A 25 -27.05 -9.54 -11.86
C ALA A 25 -27.63 -9.12 -10.50
N LEU A 26 -28.60 -9.88 -9.97
CA LEU A 26 -29.13 -9.67 -8.62
C LEU A 26 -28.06 -9.84 -7.54
N GLY A 27 -27.21 -10.87 -7.66
CA GLY A 27 -26.09 -11.08 -6.73
C GLY A 27 -25.10 -9.91 -6.72
N LEU A 28 -24.74 -9.40 -7.90
CA LEU A 28 -23.86 -8.24 -8.04
C LEU A 28 -24.49 -6.97 -7.47
N TRP A 29 -25.77 -6.75 -7.72
CA TRP A 29 -26.50 -5.60 -7.17
C TRP A 29 -26.57 -5.64 -5.65
N LEU A 30 -26.88 -6.82 -5.08
CA LEU A 30 -26.91 -7.01 -3.63
C LEU A 30 -25.52 -6.87 -3.00
N GLY A 31 -24.48 -7.38 -3.67
CA GLY A 31 -23.08 -7.19 -3.23
C GLY A 31 -22.69 -5.71 -3.23
N PHE A 32 -23.05 -4.97 -4.27
CA PHE A 32 -22.80 -3.53 -4.36
C PHE A 32 -23.50 -2.77 -3.23
N LEU A 33 -24.79 -3.06 -2.98
CA LEU A 33 -25.54 -2.45 -1.87
C LEU A 33 -24.90 -2.76 -0.52
N ALA A 34 -24.45 -3.99 -0.28
CA ALA A 34 -23.79 -4.36 0.97
C ALA A 34 -22.47 -3.60 1.18
N ILE A 35 -21.64 -3.49 0.13
CA ILE A 35 -20.38 -2.73 0.20
C ILE A 35 -20.65 -1.24 0.44
N ALA A 36 -21.60 -0.66 -0.31
CA ALA A 36 -21.98 0.73 -0.15
C ALA A 36 -22.49 1.03 1.25
N LEU A 37 -23.35 0.16 1.81
CA LEU A 37 -23.90 0.30 3.15
C LEU A 37 -22.82 0.11 4.22
N THR A 38 -21.88 -0.82 4.02
CA THR A 38 -20.73 -1.02 4.91
C THR A 38 -19.80 0.18 4.89
N CYS A 39 -19.51 0.74 3.72
CA CYS A 39 -18.70 1.95 3.58
C CYS A 39 -19.40 3.15 4.20
N TRP A 40 -20.72 3.29 4.01
CA TRP A 40 -21.54 4.32 4.64
C TRP A 40 -21.56 4.19 6.16
N LEU A 41 -21.73 2.98 6.71
CA LEU A 41 -21.64 2.73 8.15
C LEU A 41 -20.24 3.02 8.69
N ALA A 42 -19.20 2.52 8.04
CA ALA A 42 -17.82 2.79 8.42
C ALA A 42 -17.56 4.30 8.42
N SER A 43 -18.02 5.01 7.39
CA SER A 43 -17.99 6.48 7.32
C SER A 43 -18.74 7.12 8.48
N ARG A 44 -19.92 6.61 8.83
CA ARG A 44 -20.76 7.21 9.87
C ARG A 44 -20.29 6.91 11.30
N PHE A 45 -19.69 5.75 11.56
CA PHE A 45 -19.35 5.28 12.91
C PHE A 45 -17.85 5.35 13.24
N ILE A 46 -16.96 5.12 12.28
CA ILE A 46 -15.51 5.13 12.53
C ILE A 46 -14.95 6.57 12.49
N PHE A 47 -15.49 7.40 11.60
CA PHE A 47 -15.03 8.80 11.49
C PHE A 47 -15.43 9.68 12.68
N PRO A 48 -16.64 9.63 13.30
CA PRO A 48 -16.91 10.50 14.46
C PRO A 48 -16.04 10.17 15.68
N GLU A 49 -15.72 8.89 15.91
CA GLU A 49 -14.90 8.48 17.05
C GLU A 49 -13.42 8.84 16.87
N GLN A 50 -12.88 8.79 15.64
CA GLN A 50 -11.48 9.13 15.36
C GLN A 50 -11.24 10.60 14.99
N LEU A 51 -12.27 11.34 14.58
CA LEU A 51 -12.15 12.74 14.21
C LEU A 51 -12.44 13.72 15.34
N ALA A 52 -12.85 13.29 16.54
CA ALA A 52 -12.89 14.17 17.70
C ALA A 52 -11.58 14.97 17.91
N PRO A 53 -10.38 14.35 17.85
CA PRO A 53 -9.11 15.09 17.95
C PRO A 53 -8.79 15.94 16.71
N VAL A 54 -9.23 15.54 15.51
CA VAL A 54 -8.93 16.26 14.26
C VAL A 54 -9.88 17.45 14.06
N ALA A 55 -11.15 17.32 14.44
CA ALA A 55 -12.12 18.39 14.41
C ALA A 55 -11.74 19.51 15.39
N GLN A 56 -11.22 19.16 16.58
CA GLN A 56 -10.66 20.14 17.51
C GLN A 56 -9.45 20.88 16.92
N ALA A 57 -8.54 20.17 16.25
CA ALA A 57 -7.40 20.80 15.57
C ALA A 57 -7.83 21.73 14.42
N VAL A 58 -8.85 21.34 13.65
CA VAL A 58 -9.40 22.17 12.56
C VAL A 58 -10.19 23.37 13.10
N GLN A 59 -10.93 23.22 14.22
CA GLN A 59 -11.62 24.34 14.87
C GLN A 59 -10.66 25.32 15.52
N GLN A 60 -9.54 24.86 16.10
CA GLN A 60 -8.46 25.74 16.56
C GLN A 60 -7.78 26.51 15.41
N LEU A 61 -7.71 25.91 14.22
CA LEU A 61 -7.24 26.59 13.01
C LEU A 61 -8.27 27.56 12.41
N ALA A 62 -9.56 27.26 12.52
CA ALA A 62 -10.64 28.05 11.91
C ALA A 62 -11.11 29.24 12.76
N GLN A 63 -10.93 29.20 14.08
CA GLN A 63 -11.14 30.31 14.98
C GLN A 63 -9.90 30.46 15.86
N PRO A 64 -8.92 31.30 15.46
CA PRO A 64 -7.81 31.60 16.36
C PRO A 64 -8.37 32.49 17.48
N PRO A 65 -8.46 32.01 18.74
CA PRO A 65 -8.60 32.96 19.82
C PRO A 65 -7.30 33.77 19.86
N VAL A 66 -7.41 35.08 19.91
CA VAL A 66 -6.31 35.99 20.23
C VAL A 66 -5.91 35.71 21.68
N VAL A 67 -5.21 34.61 21.90
CA VAL A 67 -4.46 34.32 23.10
C VAL A 67 -3.02 34.45 22.68
N GLN A 68 -2.31 35.33 23.36
CA GLN A 68 -0.87 35.46 23.31
C GLN A 68 -0.27 34.09 23.62
N GLN A 69 -0.08 33.27 22.59
CA GLN A 69 0.66 32.04 22.69
C GLN A 69 2.13 32.48 22.78
N PRO A 70 2.88 32.06 23.81
CA PRO A 70 4.32 32.31 23.83
C PRO A 70 4.85 31.72 22.54
N VAL A 71 5.46 32.56 21.70
CA VAL A 71 6.29 32.09 20.59
C VAL A 71 7.25 31.09 21.24
N PRO A 72 7.17 29.79 20.93
CA PRO A 72 8.20 28.90 21.41
C PRO A 72 9.48 29.43 20.79
N ASP A 73 10.48 29.75 21.60
CA ASP A 73 11.84 30.04 21.15
C ASP A 73 12.38 28.76 20.52
N ILE A 74 11.99 28.50 19.27
CA ILE A 74 12.50 27.40 18.47
C ILE A 74 13.87 27.91 17.99
N PRO A 75 14.99 27.34 18.46
CA PRO A 75 16.30 27.70 17.92
C PRO A 75 16.29 27.46 16.40
N PRO A 76 17.01 28.26 15.60
CA PRO A 76 17.00 28.19 14.12
C PRO A 76 17.48 26.83 13.54
N GLN A 77 17.87 25.90 14.40
CA GLN A 77 18.21 24.51 14.08
C GLN A 77 17.21 23.60 14.79
N SER A 78 15.99 23.52 14.27
CA SER A 78 15.02 22.54 14.78
C SER A 78 15.56 21.14 14.49
N PRO A 79 15.75 20.27 15.51
CA PRO A 79 16.27 18.91 15.31
C PRO A 79 15.37 18.10 14.36
N LEU A 80 14.08 18.47 14.27
CA LEU A 80 13.13 17.89 13.33
C LEU A 80 13.47 18.17 11.86
N PHE A 81 14.00 19.35 11.54
CA PHE A 81 14.38 19.68 10.17
C PHE A 81 15.62 18.92 9.71
N GLU A 82 16.63 18.80 10.58
CA GLU A 82 17.80 17.97 10.27
C GLU A 82 17.41 16.49 10.18
N GLN A 83 16.54 16.00 11.06
CA GLN A 83 16.01 14.63 10.97
C GLN A 83 15.25 14.40 9.65
N TYR A 84 14.47 15.37 9.20
CA TYR A 84 13.76 15.29 7.91
C TYR A 84 14.75 15.22 6.73
N LYS A 85 15.77 16.08 6.71
CA LYS A 85 16.82 16.06 5.68
C LYS A 85 17.58 14.74 5.67
N GLU A 86 17.92 14.21 6.84
CA GLU A 86 18.55 12.89 6.96
C GLU A 86 17.66 11.77 6.43
N ASN A 87 16.36 11.81 6.73
CA ASN A 87 15.40 10.83 6.23
C ASN A 87 15.24 10.89 4.71
N LEU A 88 15.26 12.10 4.14
CA LEU A 88 15.19 12.30 2.69
C LEU A 88 16.43 11.69 2.02
N ARG A 89 17.62 12.03 2.52
CA ARG A 89 18.89 11.49 2.00
C ARG A 89 18.96 9.97 2.14
N LYS A 90 18.44 9.39 3.23
CA LYS A 90 18.33 7.94 3.41
C LYS A 90 17.37 7.31 2.39
N ASN A 91 16.24 7.95 2.13
CA ASN A 91 15.26 7.48 1.14
C ASN A 91 15.85 7.43 -0.27
N GLU A 92 16.51 8.49 -0.72
CA GLU A 92 17.14 8.55 -2.04
C GLU A 92 18.18 7.43 -2.23
N GLN A 93 18.96 7.15 -1.18
CA GLN A 93 19.95 6.07 -1.21
C GLN A 93 19.31 4.68 -1.29
N GLN A 94 18.20 4.46 -0.57
CA GLN A 94 17.47 3.20 -0.63
C GLN A 94 16.82 3.00 -2.00
N GLN A 95 16.22 4.05 -2.56
CA GLN A 95 15.61 4.00 -3.90
C GLN A 95 16.62 3.63 -4.98
N PHE A 96 17.83 4.18 -4.93
CA PHE A 96 18.89 3.81 -5.87
C PHE A 96 19.24 2.31 -5.78
N LEU A 97 19.42 1.78 -4.56
CA LEU A 97 19.75 0.37 -4.35
C LEU A 97 18.61 -0.56 -4.80
N ASP A 98 17.35 -0.17 -4.56
CA ASP A 98 16.19 -0.94 -4.99
C ASP A 98 16.01 -0.90 -6.52
N GLN A 99 16.31 0.22 -7.16
CA GLN A 99 16.36 0.30 -8.62
C GLN A 99 17.46 -0.59 -9.20
N ALA A 100 18.65 -0.59 -8.59
CA ALA A 100 19.74 -1.48 -8.97
C ALA A 100 19.36 -2.97 -8.80
N ARG A 101 18.59 -3.33 -7.77
CA ARG A 101 18.11 -4.70 -7.52
C ARG A 101 17.02 -5.14 -8.51
N THR A 102 16.14 -4.23 -8.92
CA THR A 102 14.97 -4.56 -9.74
C THR A 102 15.22 -4.46 -11.24
N ASN A 103 16.28 -3.77 -11.67
CA ASN A 103 16.65 -3.65 -13.08
C ASN A 103 17.18 -4.98 -13.64
N ASN A 104 16.49 -5.54 -14.64
CA ASN A 104 16.82 -6.84 -15.25
C ASN A 104 18.26 -6.89 -15.84
N ARG A 105 18.79 -5.77 -16.33
CA ARG A 105 20.18 -5.67 -16.82
C ARG A 105 21.18 -5.89 -15.69
N ASN A 106 20.90 -5.34 -14.51
CA ASN A 106 21.74 -5.47 -13.32
C ASN A 106 21.64 -6.86 -12.69
N LEU A 107 20.46 -7.49 -12.73
CA LEU A 107 20.25 -8.88 -12.34
C LEU A 107 21.09 -9.86 -13.19
N SER A 108 21.31 -9.55 -14.47
CA SER A 108 22.14 -10.35 -15.37
C SER A 108 23.66 -10.14 -15.20
N ASN A 109 24.09 -9.12 -14.45
CA ASN A 109 25.50 -8.81 -14.22
C ASN A 109 26.00 -9.42 -12.89
N PRO A 110 26.91 -10.41 -12.93
CA PRO A 110 27.38 -11.10 -11.72
C PRO A 110 28.19 -10.18 -10.78
N LYS A 111 28.86 -9.13 -11.30
CA LYS A 111 29.60 -8.18 -10.47
C LYS A 111 28.66 -7.27 -9.68
N CYS A 112 27.57 -6.82 -10.31
CA CYS A 112 26.54 -6.04 -9.63
C CYS A 112 25.89 -6.86 -8.50
N GLN A 113 25.53 -8.12 -8.76
CA GLN A 113 24.96 -8.99 -7.71
C GLN A 113 25.91 -9.21 -6.53
N PHE A 114 27.20 -9.41 -6.78
CA PHE A 114 28.19 -9.57 -5.71
C PHE A 114 28.23 -8.35 -4.78
N TRP A 115 28.35 -7.15 -5.36
CA TRP A 115 28.41 -5.93 -4.57
C TRP A 115 27.09 -5.58 -3.89
N LEU A 116 25.96 -5.89 -4.53
CA LEU A 116 24.63 -5.70 -3.95
C LEU A 116 24.42 -6.65 -2.75
N GLN A 117 24.89 -7.90 -2.85
CA GLN A 117 24.83 -8.88 -1.76
C GLN A 117 25.79 -8.50 -0.61
N GLN A 118 26.95 -7.97 -0.94
CA GLN A 118 27.91 -7.49 0.05
C GLN A 118 27.35 -6.27 0.81
N ASP A 119 26.69 -5.35 0.12
CA ASP A 119 26.06 -4.19 0.75
C ASP A 119 24.90 -4.58 1.67
N GLN A 120 24.12 -5.60 1.28
CA GLN A 120 23.02 -6.12 2.08
C GLN A 120 23.50 -6.82 3.38
N THR A 121 24.65 -7.46 3.35
CA THR A 121 25.20 -8.21 4.50
C THR A 121 26.07 -7.35 5.42
N ALA A 122 26.75 -6.34 4.89
CA ALA A 122 27.55 -5.39 5.65
C ALA A 122 27.57 -4.02 4.93
N PRO A 123 26.65 -3.10 5.25
CA PRO A 123 26.55 -1.80 4.57
C PRO A 123 27.82 -0.98 4.84
N ASN A 124 28.61 -0.76 3.79
CA ASN A 124 29.89 -0.06 3.84
C ASN A 124 29.93 0.98 2.72
N GLU A 125 30.58 2.12 2.92
CA GLU A 125 30.74 3.12 1.85
C GLU A 125 31.48 2.56 0.63
N LYS A 126 32.42 1.63 0.83
CA LYS A 126 33.11 0.97 -0.28
C LYS A 126 32.19 0.06 -1.11
N SER A 127 31.30 -0.71 -0.46
CA SER A 127 30.35 -1.56 -1.19
C SER A 127 29.37 -0.69 -1.96
N ARG A 128 28.85 0.38 -1.36
CA ARG A 128 27.91 1.31 -2.01
C ARG A 128 28.51 2.01 -3.23
N ALA A 129 29.76 2.46 -3.14
CA ALA A 129 30.46 3.05 -4.28
C ALA A 129 30.62 2.06 -5.43
N ASN A 130 30.93 0.79 -5.11
CA ASN A 130 31.05 -0.26 -6.13
C ASN A 130 29.69 -0.67 -6.71
N VAL A 131 28.62 -0.69 -5.92
CA VAL A 131 27.26 -0.89 -6.45
C VAL A 131 26.93 0.21 -7.46
N GLN A 132 27.22 1.49 -7.14
CA GLN A 132 27.03 2.58 -8.09
C GLN A 132 27.87 2.44 -9.37
N GLN A 133 29.10 1.94 -9.28
CA GLN A 133 29.97 1.78 -10.45
C GLN A 133 29.64 0.55 -11.31
N PHE A 134 29.07 -0.50 -10.72
CA PHE A 134 28.86 -1.78 -11.42
C PHE A 134 27.39 -2.09 -11.72
N CYS A 135 26.45 -1.33 -11.16
CA CYS A 135 25.01 -1.46 -11.37
C CYS A 135 24.43 -0.22 -12.07
N ASP A 136 24.73 -0.06 -13.37
CA ASP A 136 24.13 0.94 -14.27
C ASP A 136 23.06 0.31 -15.19
#